data_AF-A0A815VDM4-F1
#
_entry.id   AF-A0A815VDM4-F1
#
_cell.length_a   1.000
_cell.length_b   1.000
_cell.length_c   1.000
_cell.angle_alpha   90.00
_cell.angle_beta   90.00
_cell.angle_gamma   90.00
#
_symmetry.space_group_name_H-M   'P 1'
#
loop_
_entity.id
_entity.type
_entity.pdbx_description
1 polymer ?
#
loop_
_entity_poly.entity_id
_entity_poly.type
_entity_poly.pdbx_seq_one_letter_code
_entity_poly.pdbx_strand_id
1 'polypeptide(L)'
;MKSFIVLLLIFWRFDCLSIPYINNVYLQPIGISNWTLTKRLNISCEQCLCEQFTVSYLALNCFANNSCEFFSNFPKSYKLISSNESRIYFLQNQYPNESLCCMPNVTELLLRLQNASPIALNLSFAPSGLGYDPNYPSEAAVVGWWSSPASLWFNPITMTAIENNSLSTSLTVTLYNNEMFTAVDGTPRIHLRNKLTNVYIGNLTYSTLNQVRKIIFINDGQTMIVPTQQNKSVTIFNFYSSSNYSIQGVFALPYSSIHGIAKVNETFFYISTWSDRLILSCKYENLTWTHQILVNGTTTQWGSHLTVDDCGRIWFINTNFGLRIFDSNGLEIGNWNLSLNSTNRIYDLVFLSNYVLLISFIDQHKILRFDPFVSC
;
A
#
# COMPACT_ATOMS: atom_id res chain seq x y z
N MET A 1 -6.90 -55.39 -21.89
CA MET A 1 -5.90 -54.69 -21.04
C MET A 1 -5.79 -53.26 -21.54
N LYS A 2 -6.02 -52.30 -20.65
CA LYS A 2 -6.14 -50.87 -20.96
C LYS A 2 -4.74 -50.26 -21.18
N SER A 3 -4.51 -49.66 -22.34
CA SER A 3 -3.32 -48.84 -22.60
C SER A 3 -3.47 -47.49 -21.90
N PHE A 4 -2.54 -47.18 -20.99
CA PHE A 4 -2.39 -45.88 -20.35
C PHE A 4 -1.77 -44.90 -21.35
N ILE A 5 -2.49 -43.82 -21.67
CA ILE A 5 -1.93 -42.64 -22.34
C ILE A 5 -1.24 -41.82 -21.26
N VAL A 6 0.09 -41.75 -21.30
CA VAL A 6 0.87 -40.79 -20.52
C VAL A 6 0.79 -39.46 -21.27
N LEU A 7 -0.04 -38.54 -20.76
CA LEU A 7 0.02 -37.14 -21.16
C LEU A 7 1.32 -36.55 -20.59
N LEU A 8 2.32 -36.32 -21.44
CA LEU A 8 3.46 -35.49 -21.10
C LEU A 8 2.95 -34.05 -20.91
N LEU A 9 2.94 -33.58 -19.67
CA LEU A 9 2.87 -32.16 -19.34
C LEU A 9 4.15 -31.50 -19.85
N ILE A 10 4.06 -30.82 -20.99
CA ILE A 10 5.10 -29.91 -21.45
C ILE A 10 5.08 -28.72 -20.50
N PHE A 11 5.98 -28.72 -19.52
CA PHE A 11 6.33 -27.52 -18.78
C PHE A 11 7.04 -26.58 -19.74
N TRP A 12 6.41 -25.46 -20.07
CA TRP A 12 7.12 -24.33 -20.65
C TRP A 12 8.10 -23.83 -19.59
N ARG A 13 9.40 -24.11 -19.77
CA ARG A 13 10.44 -23.31 -19.13
C ARG A 13 10.32 -21.92 -19.76
N PHE A 14 10.00 -20.93 -18.94
CA PHE A 14 10.22 -19.55 -19.32
C PHE A 14 11.73 -19.35 -19.40
N ASP A 15 12.23 -19.12 -20.62
CA ASP A 15 13.61 -18.73 -20.85
C ASP A 15 13.85 -17.38 -20.17
N CYS A 16 14.94 -17.27 -19.40
CA CYS A 16 15.38 -16.02 -18.79
C CYS A 16 15.36 -14.88 -19.82
N LEU A 17 14.75 -13.75 -19.44
CA LEU A 17 14.78 -12.53 -20.23
C LEU A 17 16.22 -12.03 -20.35
N SER A 18 16.81 -12.12 -21.54
CA SER A 18 18.12 -11.52 -21.83
C SER A 18 18.00 -10.01 -21.74
N ILE A 19 18.51 -9.41 -20.66
CA ILE A 19 18.57 -7.96 -20.50
C ILE A 19 19.62 -7.40 -21.46
N PRO A 20 19.24 -6.56 -22.44
CA PRO A 20 20.20 -5.98 -23.37
C PRO A 20 21.14 -5.02 -22.64
N TYR A 21 22.30 -4.86 -23.26
CA TYR A 21 23.39 -4.03 -22.76
C TYR A 21 22.99 -2.55 -22.67
N ILE A 22 23.32 -1.87 -21.57
CA ILE A 22 23.15 -0.41 -21.46
C ILE A 22 24.50 0.26 -21.68
N ASN A 23 24.55 1.15 -22.68
CA ASN A 23 25.72 1.99 -22.90
C ASN A 23 25.83 3.07 -21.81
N ASN A 24 26.83 2.92 -20.96
CA ASN A 24 27.22 3.85 -19.87
C ASN A 24 26.26 3.82 -18.67
N VAL A 25 26.69 3.19 -17.58
CA VAL A 25 26.04 3.27 -16.28
C VAL A 25 26.89 4.14 -15.35
N TYR A 26 26.25 5.07 -14.62
CA TYR A 26 26.92 5.90 -13.63
C TYR A 26 26.40 5.55 -12.25
N LEU A 27 27.32 5.32 -11.33
CA LEU A 27 27.03 4.88 -9.98
C LEU A 27 27.32 6.00 -9.00
N GLN A 28 26.36 6.28 -8.12
CA GLN A 28 26.44 7.37 -7.15
C GLN A 28 26.14 6.83 -5.72
N PRO A 29 27.16 6.67 -4.85
CA PRO A 29 27.00 6.16 -3.48
C PRO A 29 26.47 7.18 -2.45
N ILE A 30 25.31 6.96 -1.82
CA ILE A 30 24.73 7.92 -0.85
C ILE A 30 25.52 7.97 0.46
N GLY A 31 25.81 9.18 0.97
CA GLY A 31 26.31 9.40 2.34
C GLY A 31 27.76 9.87 2.47
N ILE A 32 28.45 10.15 1.37
CA ILE A 32 29.85 10.59 1.36
C ILE A 32 29.93 11.94 0.64
N SER A 33 30.57 12.95 1.22
CA SER A 33 30.58 14.33 0.69
C SER A 33 31.58 14.55 -0.47
N ASN A 34 32.54 13.66 -0.67
CA ASN A 34 33.54 13.71 -1.74
C ASN A 34 33.53 12.42 -2.55
N TRP A 35 33.08 12.47 -3.80
CA TRP A 35 32.76 11.27 -4.57
C TRP A 35 33.06 11.49 -6.05
N THR A 36 33.72 10.48 -6.61
CA THR A 36 34.06 10.35 -8.03
C THR A 36 32.95 9.55 -8.71
N LEU A 37 32.27 10.16 -9.68
CA LEU A 37 31.33 9.46 -10.55
C LEU A 37 32.05 8.27 -11.20
N THR A 38 31.60 7.07 -10.86
CA THR A 38 32.17 5.86 -11.44
C THR A 38 31.35 5.49 -12.66
N LYS A 39 31.94 5.72 -13.84
CA LYS A 39 31.36 5.33 -15.13
C LYS A 39 31.74 3.88 -15.41
N ARG A 40 30.74 3.01 -15.57
CA ARG A 40 30.92 1.66 -16.08
C ARG A 40 30.52 1.64 -17.54
N LEU A 41 31.48 1.24 -18.36
CA LEU A 41 31.24 0.90 -19.75
C LEU A 41 31.01 -0.58 -19.81
N ASN A 42 30.18 -0.99 -20.76
CA ASN A 42 30.20 -2.35 -21.21
C ASN A 42 29.75 -3.40 -20.16
N ILE A 43 28.70 -3.08 -19.39
CA ILE A 43 28.17 -3.92 -18.31
C ILE A 43 26.63 -3.90 -18.35
N SER A 44 25.98 -5.01 -17.98
CA SER A 44 24.52 -5.03 -17.81
C SER A 44 24.10 -4.32 -16.52
N CYS A 45 22.84 -3.87 -16.43
CA CYS A 45 22.34 -3.29 -15.18
C CYS A 45 22.32 -4.28 -14.02
N GLU A 46 22.03 -5.55 -14.30
CA GLU A 46 22.12 -6.64 -13.32
C GLU A 46 23.54 -6.74 -12.74
N GLN A 47 24.56 -6.75 -13.61
CA GLN A 47 25.97 -6.79 -13.19
C GLN A 47 26.35 -5.55 -12.36
N CYS A 48 25.87 -4.36 -12.72
CA CYS A 48 26.05 -3.15 -11.91
C CYS A 48 25.38 -3.23 -10.52
N LEU A 49 24.17 -3.81 -10.44
CA LEU A 49 23.42 -3.94 -9.20
C LEU A 49 24.03 -4.97 -8.23
N CYS A 50 24.74 -5.95 -8.77
CA CYS A 50 25.46 -6.97 -8.02
C CYS A 50 26.90 -6.56 -7.64
N GLU A 51 27.38 -5.38 -8.07
CA GLU A 51 28.70 -4.90 -7.66
C GLU A 51 28.72 -4.55 -6.16
N GLN A 52 29.78 -4.98 -5.47
CA GLN A 52 29.96 -4.77 -4.04
C GLN A 52 30.59 -3.38 -3.77
N PHE A 53 29.79 -2.37 -3.44
CA PHE A 53 30.17 -1.08 -2.88
C PHE A 53 30.14 -1.09 -1.34
N THR A 54 30.85 -0.15 -0.72
CA THR A 54 30.87 0.07 0.73
C THR A 54 29.65 0.85 1.27
N VAL A 55 28.61 1.08 0.45
CA VAL A 55 27.42 1.87 0.82
C VAL A 55 26.12 1.13 0.51
N SER A 56 25.07 1.37 1.28
CA SER A 56 23.82 0.59 1.22
C SER A 56 22.94 0.84 -0.03
N TYR A 57 23.17 1.93 -0.76
CA TYR A 57 22.32 2.37 -1.87
C TYR A 57 23.14 2.74 -3.11
N LEU A 58 22.63 2.34 -4.27
CA LEU A 58 23.20 2.56 -5.58
C LEU A 58 22.25 3.42 -6.42
N ALA A 59 22.68 4.56 -6.95
CA ALA A 59 21.91 5.30 -7.96
C ALA A 59 22.40 4.97 -9.37
N LEU A 60 21.47 4.71 -10.29
CA LEU A 60 21.71 4.66 -11.73
C LEU A 60 21.18 5.96 -12.36
N ASN A 61 22.05 6.69 -13.06
CA ASN A 61 21.62 7.81 -13.90
C ASN A 61 21.11 7.29 -15.26
N CYS A 62 19.88 7.65 -15.60
CA CYS A 62 19.29 7.32 -16.90
C CYS A 62 19.37 8.54 -17.83
N PHE A 63 19.95 8.37 -19.02
CA PHE A 63 20.08 9.41 -20.06
C PHE A 63 19.09 9.20 -21.22
N ALA A 64 18.85 10.27 -21.97
CA ALA A 64 17.76 10.45 -22.94
C ALA A 64 17.67 9.42 -24.11
N ASN A 65 18.64 8.53 -24.30
CA ASN A 65 18.61 7.51 -25.36
C ASN A 65 18.06 6.16 -24.86
N ASN A 66 16.78 6.10 -24.50
CA ASN A 66 16.02 4.87 -24.17
C ASN A 66 16.45 4.07 -22.92
N SER A 67 17.37 4.58 -22.09
CA SER A 67 17.70 3.93 -20.81
C SER A 67 16.57 4.05 -19.77
N CYS A 68 15.70 5.08 -19.87
CA CYS A 68 14.53 5.23 -19.00
C CYS A 68 13.37 4.27 -19.34
N GLU A 69 13.21 3.90 -20.62
CA GLU A 69 12.11 3.02 -21.06
C GLU A 69 12.24 1.61 -20.47
N PHE A 70 13.47 1.11 -20.32
CA PHE A 70 13.74 -0.21 -19.72
C PHE A 70 13.20 -0.32 -18.28
N PHE A 71 13.27 0.77 -17.51
CA PHE A 71 12.78 0.81 -16.13
C PHE A 71 11.37 1.41 -16.02
N SER A 72 10.70 1.73 -17.13
CA SER A 72 9.35 2.32 -17.09
C SER A 72 8.39 1.45 -16.30
N ASN A 73 8.53 0.12 -16.40
CA ASN A 73 7.70 -0.87 -15.72
C ASN A 73 8.16 -1.22 -14.28
N PHE A 74 9.20 -0.57 -13.75
CA PHE A 74 9.61 -0.78 -12.36
C PHE A 74 8.71 0.02 -11.40
N PRO A 75 8.45 -0.48 -10.17
CA PRO A 75 7.63 0.22 -9.19
C PRO A 75 8.17 1.61 -8.83
N LYS A 76 7.27 2.53 -8.49
CA LYS A 76 7.64 3.89 -8.05
C LYS A 76 8.44 3.89 -6.75
N SER A 77 8.28 2.88 -5.90
CA SER A 77 9.07 2.71 -4.67
C SER A 77 10.57 2.60 -4.91
N TYR A 78 11.01 2.25 -6.12
CA TYR A 78 12.42 2.21 -6.53
C TYR A 78 12.88 3.46 -7.31
N LYS A 79 12.01 4.46 -7.50
CA LYS A 79 12.28 5.65 -8.34
C LYS A 79 12.22 6.94 -7.51
N LEU A 80 13.32 7.69 -7.45
CA LEU A 80 13.32 9.09 -6.96
C LEU A 80 13.61 10.04 -8.13
N ILE A 81 12.55 10.66 -8.64
CA ILE A 81 12.64 11.60 -9.77
C ILE A 81 12.98 12.98 -9.21
N SER A 82 14.15 13.52 -9.54
CA SER A 82 14.47 14.94 -9.28
C SER A 82 14.06 15.80 -10.48
N SER A 83 13.77 17.09 -10.23
CA SER A 83 13.21 18.01 -11.24
C SER A 83 14.11 18.29 -12.45
N ASN A 84 15.40 17.97 -12.40
CA ASN A 84 16.35 18.28 -13.48
C ASN A 84 17.03 17.03 -14.08
N GLU A 85 16.96 15.88 -13.41
CA GLU A 85 17.49 14.58 -13.88
C GLU A 85 16.70 13.43 -13.22
N SER A 86 16.26 12.45 -14.00
CA SER A 86 15.65 11.22 -13.47
C SER A 86 16.73 10.25 -13.00
N ARG A 87 16.72 9.89 -11.71
CA ARG A 87 17.64 8.91 -11.13
C ARG A 87 16.85 7.74 -10.54
N ILE A 88 17.34 6.52 -10.73
CA ILE A 88 16.72 5.31 -10.17
C ILE A 88 17.65 4.79 -9.08
N TYR A 89 17.12 4.55 -7.89
CA TYR A 89 17.91 4.14 -6.75
C TYR A 89 17.54 2.71 -6.37
N PHE A 90 18.56 1.88 -6.18
CA PHE A 90 18.42 0.50 -5.81
C PHE A 90 19.13 0.26 -4.48
N LEU A 91 18.56 -0.59 -3.65
CA LEU A 91 19.27 -1.22 -2.55
C LEU A 91 20.33 -2.14 -3.15
N GLN A 92 21.56 -2.03 -2.66
CA GLN A 92 22.67 -2.82 -3.18
C GLN A 92 22.41 -4.32 -2.95
N ASN A 93 22.75 -5.17 -3.93
CA ASN A 93 22.48 -6.61 -3.93
C ASN A 93 20.99 -7.00 -3.87
N GLN A 94 20.08 -6.05 -4.06
CA GLN A 94 18.65 -6.31 -4.22
C GLN A 94 18.24 -6.01 -5.66
N TYR A 95 18.23 -7.06 -6.47
CA TYR A 95 17.50 -7.01 -7.73
C TYR A 95 16.00 -6.96 -7.38
N PRO A 96 15.18 -6.11 -8.03
CA PRO A 96 13.74 -6.23 -7.87
C PRO A 96 13.35 -7.62 -8.34
N ASN A 97 12.97 -8.46 -7.39
CA ASN A 97 12.58 -9.84 -7.61
C ASN A 97 11.50 -9.92 -8.70
N GLU A 98 11.40 -11.06 -9.40
CA GLU A 98 10.50 -11.36 -10.54
C GLU A 98 9.02 -11.00 -10.31
N SER A 99 8.68 -10.71 -9.06
CA SER A 99 7.41 -10.27 -8.50
C SER A 99 7.04 -8.79 -8.80
N LEU A 100 7.94 -7.94 -9.30
CA LEU A 100 7.77 -6.47 -9.24
C LEU A 100 7.39 -5.74 -10.54
N CYS A 101 6.83 -6.40 -11.56
CA CYS A 101 6.41 -5.69 -12.77
C CYS A 101 5.14 -4.85 -12.60
N CYS A 102 5.24 -3.59 -12.98
CA CYS A 102 4.07 -2.79 -13.27
C CYS A 102 3.38 -3.30 -14.52
N MET A 103 2.12 -3.71 -14.40
CA MET A 103 1.24 -4.01 -15.51
C MET A 103 0.66 -2.69 -16.05
N PRO A 104 1.17 -2.14 -17.16
CA PRO A 104 0.76 -0.82 -17.64
C PRO A 104 -0.67 -0.82 -18.17
N ASN A 105 -1.13 -1.93 -18.75
CA ASN A 105 -2.48 -2.08 -19.26
C ASN A 105 -3.47 -2.39 -18.12
N VAL A 106 -4.17 -1.36 -17.65
CA VAL A 106 -5.16 -1.47 -16.57
C VAL A 106 -6.34 -2.36 -16.97
N THR A 107 -6.77 -2.32 -18.24
CA THR A 107 -7.87 -3.17 -18.72
C THR A 107 -7.53 -4.64 -18.60
N GLU A 108 -6.34 -5.05 -19.04
CA GLU A 108 -5.85 -6.42 -18.92
C GLU A 108 -5.69 -6.83 -17.44
N LEU A 109 -5.19 -5.94 -16.57
CA LEU A 109 -5.12 -6.21 -15.13
C LEU A 109 -6.50 -6.47 -14.53
N LEU A 110 -7.49 -5.63 -14.87
CA LEU A 110 -8.85 -5.78 -14.39
C LEU A 110 -9.49 -7.08 -14.88
N LEU A 111 -9.25 -7.47 -16.14
CA LEU A 111 -9.70 -8.76 -16.68
C LEU A 111 -9.09 -9.94 -15.91
N ARG A 112 -7.79 -9.88 -15.57
CA ARG A 112 -7.13 -10.92 -14.76
C ARG A 112 -7.70 -11.01 -13.35
N LEU A 113 -7.92 -9.86 -12.70
CA LEU A 113 -8.54 -9.81 -11.38
C LEU A 113 -9.98 -10.34 -11.38
N GLN A 114 -10.75 -10.03 -12.42
CA GLN A 114 -12.12 -10.54 -12.59
C GLN A 114 -12.18 -12.04 -12.84
N ASN A 115 -11.21 -12.57 -13.60
CA ASN A 115 -11.12 -13.99 -13.94
C ASN A 115 -10.38 -14.81 -12.87
N ALA A 116 -9.70 -14.18 -11.92
CA ALA A 116 -9.07 -14.85 -10.80
C ALA A 116 -10.13 -15.52 -9.93
N SER A 117 -9.91 -16.78 -9.55
CA SER A 117 -10.76 -17.46 -8.56
C SER A 117 -10.43 -16.92 -7.17
N PRO A 118 -11.32 -16.14 -6.52
CA PRO A 118 -10.98 -15.52 -5.25
C PRO A 118 -10.92 -16.57 -4.14
N ILE A 119 -9.94 -16.44 -3.25
CA ILE A 119 -9.83 -17.26 -2.04
C ILE A 119 -10.53 -16.51 -0.91
N ALA A 120 -11.49 -17.16 -0.26
CA ALA A 120 -12.32 -16.53 0.77
C ALA A 120 -11.92 -16.97 2.18
N LEU A 121 -11.85 -16.01 3.10
CA LEU A 121 -11.85 -16.25 4.54
C LEU A 121 -13.19 -15.75 5.11
N ASN A 122 -14.00 -16.69 5.59
CA ASN A 122 -15.28 -16.37 6.24
C ASN A 122 -15.05 -15.98 7.70
N LEU A 123 -15.81 -14.98 8.15
CA LEU A 123 -15.69 -14.39 9.48
C LEU A 123 -17.01 -14.54 10.24
N SER A 124 -16.93 -14.62 11.57
CA SER A 124 -18.11 -14.63 12.44
C SER A 124 -18.67 -13.23 12.70
N PHE A 125 -18.04 -12.19 12.17
CA PHE A 125 -18.38 -10.78 12.38
C PHE A 125 -18.26 -9.99 11.08
N ALA A 126 -18.90 -8.84 11.02
CA ALA A 126 -18.82 -7.91 9.90
C ALA A 126 -17.43 -7.23 9.87
N PRO A 127 -16.56 -7.50 8.88
CA PRO A 127 -15.21 -6.93 8.85
C PRO A 127 -15.24 -5.44 8.50
N SER A 128 -14.40 -4.67 9.19
CA SER A 128 -14.10 -3.28 8.90
C SER A 128 -12.65 -3.18 8.38
N GLY A 129 -11.75 -2.52 9.12
CA GLY A 129 -10.38 -2.22 8.70
C GLY A 129 -9.51 -3.46 8.52
N LEU A 130 -8.64 -3.40 7.51
CA LEU A 130 -7.60 -4.38 7.21
C LEU A 130 -6.22 -3.82 7.54
N GLY A 131 -5.40 -4.61 8.22
CA GLY A 131 -4.04 -4.28 8.60
C GLY A 131 -3.06 -5.30 8.04
N TYR A 132 -2.01 -4.82 7.38
CA TYR A 132 -0.92 -5.63 6.84
C TYR A 132 0.37 -4.86 6.97
N ASP A 133 1.43 -5.54 7.45
CA ASP A 133 2.78 -4.99 7.53
C ASP A 133 3.66 -5.78 6.56
N PRO A 134 4.19 -5.17 5.48
CA PRO A 134 5.01 -5.86 4.50
C PRO A 134 6.33 -6.39 5.09
N ASN A 135 6.78 -5.89 6.25
CA ASN A 135 7.95 -6.43 6.94
C ASN A 135 7.67 -7.79 7.60
N TYR A 136 6.40 -8.11 7.83
CA TYR A 136 5.95 -9.38 8.43
C TYR A 136 4.84 -10.02 7.57
N PRO A 137 5.16 -10.43 6.32
CA PRO A 137 4.16 -10.76 5.30
C PRO A 137 3.36 -12.03 5.58
N SER A 138 3.77 -12.84 6.56
CA SER A 138 3.09 -14.07 6.95
C SER A 138 1.77 -13.85 7.68
N GLU A 139 1.47 -12.62 8.09
CA GLU A 139 0.36 -12.32 9.01
C GLU A 139 -0.32 -11.00 8.64
N ALA A 140 -1.64 -11.01 8.63
CA ALA A 140 -2.50 -9.84 8.51
C ALA A 140 -3.56 -9.87 9.61
N ALA A 141 -4.16 -8.72 9.87
CA ALA A 141 -5.24 -8.57 10.83
C ALA A 141 -6.46 -7.92 10.18
N VAL A 142 -7.63 -8.34 10.62
CA VAL A 142 -8.89 -7.64 10.35
C VAL A 142 -9.59 -7.34 11.65
N VAL A 143 -10.22 -6.18 11.75
CA VAL A 143 -11.07 -5.82 12.88
C VAL A 143 -12.54 -5.80 12.48
N GLY A 144 -13.41 -6.03 13.46
CA GLY A 144 -14.85 -6.00 13.28
C GLY A 144 -15.40 -4.59 13.22
N TRP A 145 -16.63 -4.44 12.74
CA TRP A 145 -17.40 -3.21 12.82
C TRP A 145 -17.70 -2.83 14.29
N TRP A 146 -18.00 -1.56 14.57
CA TRP A 146 -18.21 -1.07 15.94
C TRP A 146 -19.36 -1.78 16.68
N SER A 147 -20.35 -2.30 15.96
CA SER A 147 -21.47 -3.06 16.54
C SER A 147 -21.13 -4.52 16.84
N SER A 148 -20.00 -5.02 16.32
CA SER A 148 -19.54 -6.40 16.47
C SER A 148 -18.01 -6.42 16.65
N PRO A 149 -17.47 -5.83 17.74
CA PRO A 149 -16.05 -5.61 17.88
C PRO A 149 -15.31 -6.92 18.11
N ALA A 150 -14.40 -7.23 17.20
CA ALA A 150 -13.57 -8.43 17.20
C ALA A 150 -12.30 -8.14 16.42
N SER A 151 -11.31 -9.01 16.54
CA SER A 151 -10.15 -9.02 15.67
C SER A 151 -9.78 -10.44 15.31
N LEU A 152 -9.39 -10.65 14.06
CA LEU A 152 -8.87 -11.92 13.60
C LEU A 152 -7.51 -11.70 12.95
N TRP A 153 -6.52 -12.44 13.44
CA TRP A 153 -5.25 -12.64 12.77
C TRP A 153 -5.37 -13.81 11.79
N PHE A 154 -4.81 -13.66 10.60
CA PHE A 154 -4.84 -14.68 9.58
C PHE A 154 -3.58 -14.64 8.72
N ASN A 155 -3.24 -15.77 8.11
CA ASN A 155 -2.20 -15.83 7.10
C ASN A 155 -2.80 -15.30 5.78
N PRO A 156 -2.29 -14.18 5.24
CA PRO A 156 -2.90 -13.53 4.09
C PRO A 156 -2.63 -14.26 2.76
N ILE A 157 -1.72 -15.23 2.75
CA ILE A 157 -1.44 -16.09 1.60
C ILE A 157 -2.40 -17.30 1.65
N THR A 158 -2.37 -18.10 2.71
CA THR A 158 -3.21 -19.29 2.78
C THR A 158 -4.69 -18.98 3.08
N MET A 159 -4.99 -17.73 3.46
CA MET A 159 -6.31 -17.28 3.91
C MET A 159 -6.86 -18.11 5.07
N THR A 160 -5.97 -18.51 5.98
CA THR A 160 -6.30 -19.32 7.17
C THR A 160 -6.23 -18.48 8.42
N ALA A 161 -7.24 -18.60 9.27
CA ALA A 161 -7.24 -17.99 10.61
C ALA A 161 -6.05 -18.50 11.44
N ILE A 162 -5.42 -17.60 12.19
CA ILE A 162 -4.34 -17.89 13.14
C ILE A 162 -4.89 -17.78 14.56
N GLU A 163 -5.46 -16.62 14.90
CA GLU A 163 -5.98 -16.33 16.24
C GLU A 163 -7.17 -15.38 16.16
N ASN A 164 -8.19 -15.63 16.97
CA ASN A 164 -9.34 -14.76 17.12
C ASN A 164 -9.37 -14.15 18.53
N ASN A 165 -9.54 -12.84 18.57
CA ASN A 165 -9.40 -12.03 19.77
C ASN A 165 -10.62 -11.12 19.92
N SER A 166 -11.25 -11.16 21.10
CA SER A 166 -12.31 -10.20 21.42
C SER A 166 -11.69 -8.81 21.64
N LEU A 167 -12.23 -7.80 20.96
CA LEU A 167 -11.90 -6.40 21.23
C LEU A 167 -13.09 -5.74 21.90
N SER A 168 -12.83 -4.81 22.82
CA SER A 168 -13.90 -4.03 23.44
C SER A 168 -14.61 -3.14 22.42
N THR A 169 -13.84 -2.63 21.45
CA THR A 169 -14.28 -1.75 20.38
C THR A 169 -13.17 -1.61 19.33
N SER A 170 -13.50 -1.61 18.04
CA SER A 170 -12.54 -1.37 16.95
C SER A 170 -13.26 -0.98 15.66
N LEU A 171 -12.66 -0.10 14.87
CA LEU A 171 -13.11 0.22 13.50
C LEU A 171 -11.97 0.33 12.49
N THR A 172 -10.80 0.66 12.98
CA THR A 172 -9.58 0.69 12.19
C THR A 172 -8.53 -0.16 12.85
N VAL A 173 -7.66 -0.70 12.01
CA VAL A 173 -6.46 -1.42 12.41
C VAL A 173 -5.32 -0.98 11.50
N THR A 174 -4.16 -0.76 12.09
CA THR A 174 -2.91 -0.56 11.36
C THR A 174 -1.86 -1.40 12.05
N LEU A 175 -1.09 -2.14 11.27
CA LEU A 175 0.00 -2.97 11.76
C LEU A 175 1.32 -2.29 11.43
N TYR A 176 2.20 -2.22 12.42
CA TYR A 176 3.54 -1.70 12.20
C TYR A 176 4.51 -2.27 13.24
N ASN A 177 5.63 -2.83 12.79
CA ASN A 177 6.74 -3.30 13.61
C ASN A 177 6.32 -4.16 14.82
N ASN A 178 5.52 -5.20 14.56
CA ASN A 178 5.00 -6.10 15.59
C ASN A 178 4.04 -5.46 16.62
N GLU A 179 3.41 -4.35 16.25
CA GLU A 179 2.37 -3.70 17.03
C GLU A 179 1.08 -3.56 16.21
N MET A 180 -0.03 -3.54 16.94
CA MET A 180 -1.36 -3.32 16.41
C MET A 180 -1.91 -2.01 16.97
N PHE A 181 -2.23 -1.08 16.07
CA PHE A 181 -2.85 0.20 16.38
C PHE A 181 -4.33 0.12 16.02
N THR A 182 -5.21 0.27 17.01
CA THR A 182 -6.66 0.23 16.79
C THR A 182 -7.32 1.49 17.30
N ALA A 183 -8.30 2.01 16.57
CA ALA A 183 -9.11 3.13 17.03
C ALA A 183 -10.60 2.89 16.76
N VAL A 184 -11.43 3.71 17.39
CA VAL A 184 -12.89 3.55 17.49
C VAL A 184 -13.58 4.88 17.22
N ASP A 185 -14.78 4.83 16.65
CA ASP A 185 -15.60 6.01 16.42
C ASP A 185 -15.97 6.70 17.73
N GLY A 186 -15.96 8.03 17.70
CA GLY A 186 -16.42 8.87 18.82
C GLY A 186 -15.46 8.91 20.01
N THR A 187 -14.32 8.21 19.97
CA THR A 187 -13.36 8.20 21.08
C THR A 187 -12.02 8.82 20.65
N PRO A 188 -11.51 9.85 21.33
CA PRO A 188 -10.29 10.56 20.95
C PRO A 188 -9.02 9.81 21.35
N ARG A 189 -8.93 8.52 21.00
CA ARG A 189 -7.80 7.65 21.37
C ARG A 189 -7.47 6.60 20.33
N ILE A 190 -6.18 6.28 20.23
CA ILE A 190 -5.64 5.11 19.54
C ILE A 190 -5.13 4.14 20.61
N HIS A 191 -5.54 2.89 20.57
CA HIS A 191 -5.02 1.82 21.43
C HIS A 191 -3.84 1.15 20.74
N LEU A 192 -2.77 0.96 21.51
CA LEU A 192 -1.60 0.19 21.11
C LEU A 192 -1.67 -1.17 21.79
N ARG A 193 -1.48 -2.22 21.00
CA ARG A 193 -1.49 -3.61 21.45
C ARG A 193 -0.31 -4.34 20.86
N ASN A 194 0.22 -5.29 21.61
CA ASN A 194 1.23 -6.20 21.09
C ASN A 194 0.60 -7.07 20.01
N LYS A 195 1.25 -7.20 18.85
CA LYS A 195 0.73 -8.02 17.74
C LYS A 195 0.53 -9.48 18.12
N LEU A 196 1.53 -10.08 18.76
CA LEU A 196 1.60 -11.53 19.02
C LEU A 196 0.71 -11.98 20.18
N THR A 197 0.58 -11.15 21.21
CA THR A 197 -0.16 -11.50 22.43
C THR A 197 -1.49 -10.79 22.56
N ASN A 198 -1.77 -9.82 21.67
CA ASN A 198 -2.90 -8.90 21.75
C ASN A 198 -3.01 -8.14 23.11
N VAL A 199 -1.96 -8.17 23.92
CA VAL A 199 -1.90 -7.49 25.21
C VAL A 199 -1.90 -5.99 24.98
N TYR A 200 -2.74 -5.29 25.75
CA TYR A 200 -2.78 -3.84 25.75
C TYR A 200 -1.44 -3.25 26.23
N ILE A 201 -0.83 -2.42 25.39
CA ILE A 201 0.44 -1.74 25.70
C ILE A 201 0.16 -0.34 26.25
N GLY A 202 -0.74 0.39 25.60
CA GLY A 202 -0.99 1.79 25.95
C GLY A 202 -2.01 2.47 25.04
N ASN A 203 -2.16 3.78 25.19
CA ASN A 203 -2.97 4.59 24.29
C ASN A 203 -2.29 5.92 23.95
N LEU A 204 -2.63 6.43 22.78
CA LEU A 204 -2.39 7.82 22.40
C LEU A 204 -3.71 8.54 22.53
N THR A 205 -3.77 9.54 23.39
CA THR A 205 -4.99 10.32 23.63
C THR A 205 -4.74 11.78 23.31
N TYR A 206 -5.56 12.35 22.43
CA TYR A 206 -5.46 13.75 22.06
C TYR A 206 -6.80 14.22 21.49
N SER A 207 -7.18 15.48 21.74
CA SER A 207 -8.53 15.98 21.44
C SER A 207 -8.89 15.91 19.95
N THR A 208 -7.90 15.96 19.06
CA THR A 208 -8.14 15.85 17.62
C THR A 208 -8.38 14.42 17.14
N LEU A 209 -8.02 13.37 17.91
CA LEU A 209 -8.07 11.94 17.52
C LEU A 209 -9.48 11.32 17.45
N ASN A 210 -10.50 12.11 17.15
CA ASN A 210 -11.87 11.62 17.09
C ASN A 210 -12.19 11.02 15.71
N GLN A 211 -12.76 9.82 15.68
CA GLN A 211 -13.09 9.05 14.47
C GLN A 211 -11.86 8.87 13.56
N VAL A 212 -10.82 8.24 14.10
CA VAL A 212 -9.66 7.80 13.30
C VAL A 212 -10.08 6.61 12.44
N ARG A 213 -9.92 6.74 11.12
CA ARG A 213 -10.36 5.72 10.14
C ARG A 213 -9.23 4.86 9.60
N LYS A 214 -8.01 5.38 9.51
CA LYS A 214 -6.80 4.66 9.10
C LYS A 214 -5.56 5.44 9.54
N ILE A 215 -4.43 4.77 9.75
CA ILE A 215 -3.15 5.36 10.17
C ILE A 215 -2.09 4.95 9.14
N ILE A 216 -1.12 5.83 8.87
CA ILE A 216 0.08 5.45 8.14
C ILE A 216 1.33 5.84 8.93
N PHE A 217 2.42 5.13 8.65
CA PHE A 217 3.75 5.38 9.22
C PHE A 217 4.72 5.80 8.12
N ILE A 218 5.46 6.87 8.39
CA ILE A 218 6.55 7.37 7.55
C ILE A 218 7.84 7.46 8.38
N ASN A 219 8.97 7.64 7.70
CA ASN A 219 10.33 7.66 8.25
C ASN A 219 10.61 6.41 9.11
N ASP A 220 10.35 5.22 8.56
CA ASP A 220 10.53 3.95 9.26
C ASP A 220 9.87 3.95 10.65
N GLY A 221 8.61 4.43 10.70
CA GLY A 221 7.83 4.43 11.94
C GLY A 221 8.12 5.60 12.87
N GLN A 222 9.13 6.41 12.58
CA GLN A 222 9.46 7.59 13.39
C GLN A 222 8.33 8.61 13.36
N THR A 223 7.56 8.69 12.28
CA THR A 223 6.43 9.62 12.19
C THR A 223 5.14 8.86 11.89
N MET A 224 4.11 9.09 12.70
CA MET A 224 2.77 8.54 12.53
C MET A 224 1.82 9.64 12.06
N ILE A 225 1.09 9.38 10.97
CA ILE A 225 0.12 10.31 10.39
C ILE A 225 -1.29 9.78 10.64
N VAL A 226 -2.10 10.61 11.30
CA VAL A 226 -3.44 10.23 11.75
C VAL A 226 -4.49 11.22 11.25
N PRO A 227 -5.18 10.91 10.13
CA PRO A 227 -6.35 11.66 9.71
C PRO A 227 -7.58 11.35 10.58
N THR A 228 -8.41 12.36 10.78
CA THR A 228 -9.56 12.28 11.70
C THR A 228 -10.81 12.80 11.02
N GLN A 229 -11.88 12.00 11.01
CA GLN A 229 -13.10 12.32 10.25
C GLN A 229 -13.80 13.59 10.77
N GLN A 230 -14.02 13.67 12.10
CA GLN A 230 -14.88 14.70 12.70
C GLN A 230 -14.17 16.05 12.83
N ASN A 231 -12.88 16.04 13.14
CA ASN A 231 -12.11 17.27 13.36
C ASN A 231 -11.51 17.86 12.08
N LYS A 232 -11.77 17.23 10.92
CA LYS A 232 -11.26 17.67 9.62
C LYS A 232 -9.76 17.97 9.68
N SER A 233 -8.99 17.05 10.27
CA SER A 233 -7.59 17.31 10.60
C SER A 233 -6.73 16.11 10.33
N VAL A 234 -5.44 16.37 10.16
CA VAL A 234 -4.38 15.38 10.15
C VAL A 234 -3.46 15.71 11.31
N THR A 235 -3.36 14.78 12.25
CA THR A 235 -2.48 14.88 13.41
C THR A 235 -1.21 14.09 13.13
N ILE A 236 -0.07 14.73 13.38
CA ILE A 236 1.26 14.18 13.16
C ILE A 236 1.88 13.91 14.50
N PHE A 237 2.36 12.69 14.69
CA PHE A 237 3.11 12.32 15.87
C PHE A 237 4.52 11.90 15.49
N ASN A 238 5.47 12.20 16.35
CA ASN A 238 6.82 11.68 16.28
C ASN A 238 7.09 10.70 17.42
N PHE A 239 7.75 9.61 17.08
CA PHE A 239 8.28 8.63 18.00
C PHE A 239 9.30 9.30 18.93
N TYR A 240 9.13 9.09 20.22
CA TYR A 240 10.00 9.66 21.24
C TYR A 240 10.73 8.58 22.06
N SER A 241 10.07 7.46 22.40
CA SER A 241 10.70 6.32 23.10
C SER A 241 9.75 5.13 23.25
N SER A 242 10.22 3.88 23.13
CA SER A 242 9.50 2.66 23.55
C SER A 242 8.01 2.60 23.15
N SER A 243 7.73 2.80 21.85
CA SER A 243 6.38 2.83 21.27
C SER A 243 5.50 4.01 21.69
N ASN A 244 6.10 5.02 22.33
CA ASN A 244 5.43 6.28 22.65
C ASN A 244 5.65 7.31 21.54
N TYR A 245 4.54 7.95 21.20
CA TYR A 245 4.45 8.99 20.19
C TYR A 245 4.02 10.29 20.86
N SER A 246 4.74 11.37 20.57
CA SER A 246 4.39 12.73 20.98
C SER A 246 3.85 13.51 19.79
N ILE A 247 2.91 14.42 20.03
CA ILE A 247 2.39 15.25 18.96
C ILE A 247 3.46 16.20 18.43
N GLN A 248 3.65 16.21 17.12
CA GLN A 248 4.52 17.16 16.42
C GLN A 248 3.72 18.34 15.87
N GLY A 249 2.52 18.07 15.35
CA GLY A 249 1.68 19.11 14.77
C GLY A 249 0.32 18.60 14.34
N VAL A 250 -0.57 19.56 14.06
CA VAL A 250 -1.89 19.32 13.47
C VAL A 250 -2.05 20.30 12.34
N PHE A 251 -2.50 19.83 11.18
CA PHE A 251 -3.01 20.71 10.14
C PHE A 251 -4.47 20.40 9.83
N ALA A 252 -5.24 21.46 9.65
CA ALA A 252 -6.65 21.37 9.31
C ALA A 252 -6.81 21.18 7.80
N LEU A 253 -7.82 20.40 7.44
CA LEU A 253 -8.32 20.24 6.09
C LEU A 253 -9.68 20.94 6.01
N PRO A 254 -9.99 21.66 4.92
CA PRO A 254 -11.29 22.31 4.78
C PRO A 254 -12.43 21.31 4.49
N TYR A 255 -12.11 20.03 4.35
CA TYR A 255 -13.03 18.97 3.95
C TYR A 255 -13.44 18.09 5.13
N SER A 256 -14.69 17.66 5.11
CA SER A 256 -15.31 16.77 6.06
C SER A 256 -15.09 15.29 5.72
N SER A 257 -15.49 14.42 6.65
CA SER A 257 -15.63 12.99 6.41
C SER A 257 -14.36 12.30 5.88
N ILE A 258 -13.20 12.69 6.37
CA ILE A 258 -11.94 12.02 6.04
C ILE A 258 -12.04 10.54 6.42
N HIS A 259 -11.72 9.65 5.48
CA HIS A 259 -12.03 8.23 5.63
C HIS A 259 -10.86 7.30 5.28
N GLY A 260 -10.10 7.58 4.22
CA GLY A 260 -8.93 6.78 3.85
C GLY A 260 -7.65 7.59 3.82
N ILE A 261 -6.53 6.89 4.00
CA ILE A 261 -5.19 7.43 3.78
C ILE A 261 -4.30 6.32 3.20
N ALA A 262 -3.43 6.68 2.26
CA ALA A 262 -2.39 5.77 1.78
C ALA A 262 -1.07 6.49 1.57
N LYS A 263 -0.02 5.89 2.12
CA LYS A 263 1.37 6.30 1.92
C LYS A 263 1.78 6.05 0.47
N VAL A 264 2.48 7.01 -0.12
CA VAL A 264 3.21 6.81 -1.38
C VAL A 264 4.71 6.79 -1.10
N ASN A 265 5.20 7.74 -0.29
CA ASN A 265 6.57 7.78 0.21
C ASN A 265 6.62 8.59 1.52
N GLU A 266 7.82 8.89 2.00
CA GLU A 266 8.04 9.57 3.28
C GLU A 266 7.59 11.04 3.31
N THR A 267 7.30 11.64 2.16
CA THR A 267 6.92 13.05 2.02
C THR A 267 5.60 13.24 1.30
N PHE A 268 4.91 12.15 0.96
CA PHE A 268 3.73 12.20 0.10
C PHE A 268 2.76 11.08 0.40
N PHE A 269 1.48 11.43 0.55
CA PHE A 269 0.38 10.51 0.75
C PHE A 269 -0.92 11.05 0.15
N TYR A 270 -1.91 10.17 -0.03
CA TYR A 270 -3.25 10.55 -0.44
C TYR A 270 -4.24 10.42 0.72
N ILE A 271 -5.27 11.25 0.72
CA ILE A 271 -6.42 11.17 1.62
C ILE A 271 -7.71 11.07 0.79
N SER A 272 -8.63 10.19 1.17
CA SER A 272 -10.01 10.22 0.66
C SER A 272 -10.99 10.81 1.67
N THR A 273 -12.02 11.45 1.14
CA THR A 273 -13.19 11.89 1.90
C THR A 273 -14.45 11.16 1.45
N TRP A 274 -15.29 10.77 2.41
CA TRP A 274 -16.51 10.02 2.14
C TRP A 274 -17.64 10.91 1.62
N SER A 275 -18.02 11.95 2.36
CA SER A 275 -19.13 12.84 1.97
C SER A 275 -18.74 13.83 0.89
N ASP A 276 -17.51 14.35 0.93
CA ASP A 276 -17.04 15.33 -0.05
C ASP A 276 -16.54 14.68 -1.35
N ARG A 277 -16.32 13.36 -1.34
CA ARG A 277 -15.99 12.55 -2.53
C ARG A 277 -14.71 13.02 -3.23
N LEU A 278 -13.72 13.39 -2.43
CA LEU A 278 -12.45 13.90 -2.91
C LEU A 278 -11.35 12.87 -2.68
N ILE A 279 -10.37 12.90 -3.57
CA ILE A 279 -9.02 12.41 -3.26
C ILE A 279 -8.14 13.65 -3.20
N LEU A 280 -7.51 13.84 -2.05
CA LEU A 280 -6.52 14.88 -1.83
C LEU A 280 -5.14 14.26 -1.95
N SER A 281 -4.21 14.99 -2.55
CA SER A 281 -2.79 14.69 -2.43
C SER A 281 -2.19 15.62 -1.39
N CYS A 282 -1.36 15.06 -0.51
CA CYS A 282 -0.74 15.77 0.60
C CYS A 282 0.77 15.59 0.51
N LYS A 283 1.50 16.71 0.54
CA LYS A 283 2.95 16.73 0.35
C LYS A 283 3.63 17.53 1.45
N TYR A 284 4.78 17.06 1.89
CA TYR A 284 5.65 17.83 2.77
C TYR A 284 6.64 18.65 1.94
N GLU A 285 6.51 19.97 1.99
CA GLU A 285 7.38 20.92 1.29
C GLU A 285 7.63 22.15 2.16
N ASN A 286 8.84 22.70 2.08
CA ASN A 286 9.22 23.92 2.83
C ASN A 286 8.88 23.84 4.32
N LEU A 287 9.14 22.68 4.94
CA LEU A 287 8.88 22.37 6.35
C LEU A 287 7.40 22.32 6.75
N THR A 288 6.47 22.31 5.78
CA THR A 288 5.02 22.31 6.02
C THR A 288 4.31 21.25 5.20
N TRP A 289 3.20 20.75 5.70
CA TRP A 289 2.31 19.88 4.91
C TRP A 289 1.32 20.74 4.13
N THR A 290 1.28 20.53 2.83
CA THR A 290 0.32 21.17 1.92
C THR A 290 -0.61 20.10 1.33
N HIS A 291 -1.77 20.53 0.85
CA HIS A 291 -2.72 19.65 0.18
C HIS A 291 -3.31 20.29 -1.07
N GLN A 292 -3.69 19.44 -2.03
CA GLN A 292 -4.42 19.84 -3.24
C GLN A 292 -5.47 18.79 -3.59
N ILE A 293 -6.59 19.21 -4.17
CA ILE A 293 -7.59 18.29 -4.72
C ILE A 293 -6.97 17.63 -5.95
N LEU A 294 -6.95 16.29 -5.95
CA LEU A 294 -6.54 15.49 -7.09
C LEU A 294 -7.76 15.01 -7.88
N VAL A 295 -8.74 14.43 -7.18
CA VAL A 295 -9.99 13.94 -7.77
C VAL A 295 -11.16 14.64 -7.10
N ASN A 296 -12.11 15.10 -7.92
CA ASN A 296 -13.38 15.66 -7.50
C ASN A 296 -14.51 14.78 -8.06
N GLY A 297 -15.01 13.86 -7.23
CA GLY A 297 -16.00 12.86 -7.64
C GLY A 297 -17.38 13.44 -7.90
N THR A 298 -18.18 12.76 -8.72
CA THR A 298 -19.59 13.13 -8.99
C THR A 298 -20.56 12.43 -8.02
N THR A 299 -21.84 12.84 -8.03
CA THR A 299 -22.82 12.57 -6.96
C THR A 299 -23.17 11.09 -6.70
N THR A 300 -22.77 10.18 -7.58
CA THR A 300 -23.06 8.73 -7.52
C THR A 300 -21.92 7.90 -6.91
N GLN A 301 -20.82 8.52 -6.49
CA GLN A 301 -19.63 7.84 -5.99
C GLN A 301 -19.50 8.05 -4.47
N TRP A 302 -19.80 7.02 -3.67
CA TRP A 302 -19.57 7.04 -2.23
C TRP A 302 -18.30 6.28 -1.96
N GLY A 303 -17.18 6.98 -1.79
CA GLY A 303 -15.92 6.27 -1.57
C GLY A 303 -15.37 6.41 -0.17
N SER A 304 -14.95 5.28 0.40
CA SER A 304 -14.43 5.19 1.75
C SER A 304 -12.91 5.28 1.72
N HIS A 305 -12.22 4.16 1.52
CA HIS A 305 -10.78 4.07 1.62
C HIS A 305 -10.12 4.04 0.24
N LEU A 306 -8.83 4.29 0.25
CA LEU A 306 -7.97 4.12 -0.91
C LEU A 306 -6.72 3.35 -0.50
N THR A 307 -6.09 2.73 -1.49
CA THR A 307 -4.69 2.31 -1.42
C THR A 307 -3.98 2.71 -2.70
N VAL A 308 -2.66 2.64 -2.69
CA VAL A 308 -1.83 2.86 -3.87
C VAL A 308 -1.10 1.57 -4.16
N ASP A 309 -1.06 1.17 -5.43
CA ASP A 309 -0.21 0.05 -5.83
C ASP A 309 1.20 0.51 -6.16
N ASP A 310 2.07 -0.47 -6.38
CA ASP A 310 3.48 -0.27 -6.72
C ASP A 310 3.72 0.59 -7.98
N CYS A 311 2.71 0.77 -8.83
CA CYS A 311 2.78 1.60 -10.03
C CYS A 311 2.30 3.03 -9.80
N GLY A 312 1.88 3.33 -8.58
CA GLY A 312 1.32 4.62 -8.22
C GLY A 312 -0.07 4.84 -8.78
N ARG A 313 -0.83 3.76 -9.05
CA ARG A 313 -2.26 3.86 -9.35
C ARG A 313 -3.03 3.88 -8.04
N ILE A 314 -4.03 4.74 -7.98
CA ILE A 314 -4.85 4.95 -6.79
C ILE A 314 -6.08 4.07 -6.92
N TRP A 315 -6.22 3.10 -6.03
CA TRP A 315 -7.36 2.19 -5.97
C TRP A 315 -8.32 2.70 -4.90
N PHE A 316 -9.40 3.32 -5.36
CA PHE A 316 -10.40 3.97 -4.53
C PHE A 316 -11.64 3.11 -4.41
N ILE A 317 -12.05 2.79 -3.19
CA ILE A 317 -13.30 2.06 -2.94
C ILE A 317 -14.45 2.99 -3.27
N ASN A 318 -15.39 2.52 -4.08
CA ASN A 318 -16.75 3.04 -4.12
C ASN A 318 -17.65 2.01 -3.45
N THR A 319 -18.08 2.26 -2.20
CA THR A 319 -18.62 1.27 -1.25
C THR A 319 -19.71 0.37 -1.86
N ASN A 320 -20.53 0.92 -2.76
CA ASN A 320 -21.64 0.21 -3.39
C ASN A 320 -21.41 -0.19 -4.86
N PHE A 321 -20.29 0.20 -5.46
CA PHE A 321 -20.08 0.08 -6.92
C PHE A 321 -18.72 -0.53 -7.29
N GLY A 322 -17.92 -0.98 -6.33
CA GLY A 322 -16.64 -1.66 -6.57
C GLY A 322 -15.42 -0.75 -6.36
N LEU A 323 -14.44 -0.84 -7.26
CA LEU A 323 -13.19 -0.09 -7.16
C LEU A 323 -12.98 0.82 -8.39
N ARG A 324 -12.65 2.08 -8.16
CA ARG A 324 -12.22 3.03 -9.19
C ARG A 324 -10.70 3.13 -9.15
N ILE A 325 -10.07 3.19 -10.32
CA ILE A 325 -8.62 3.28 -10.44
C ILE A 325 -8.27 4.61 -11.10
N PHE A 326 -7.47 5.42 -10.41
CA PHE A 326 -6.97 6.68 -10.93
C PHE A 326 -5.46 6.64 -11.14
N ASP A 327 -4.96 7.40 -12.10
CA ASP A 327 -3.53 7.67 -12.21
C ASP A 327 -3.06 8.72 -11.18
N SER A 328 -1.76 9.05 -11.18
CA SER A 328 -1.21 10.05 -10.27
C SER A 328 -1.63 11.49 -10.57
N ASN A 329 -2.31 11.75 -11.70
CA ASN A 329 -2.87 13.05 -12.06
C ASN A 329 -4.36 13.15 -11.73
N GLY A 330 -4.97 12.07 -11.22
CA GLY A 330 -6.40 12.03 -10.89
C GLY A 330 -7.32 11.64 -12.05
N LEU A 331 -6.77 11.17 -13.18
CA LEU A 331 -7.58 10.66 -14.29
C LEU A 331 -8.07 9.25 -13.97
N GLU A 332 -9.38 8.98 -14.12
CA GLU A 332 -9.91 7.62 -14.01
C GLU A 332 -9.41 6.78 -15.20
N ILE A 333 -8.62 5.74 -14.90
CA ILE A 333 -7.99 4.84 -15.88
C ILE A 333 -8.57 3.41 -15.81
N GLY A 334 -9.48 3.16 -14.87
CA GLY A 334 -10.12 1.86 -14.74
C GLY A 334 -11.28 1.86 -13.74
N ASN A 335 -12.21 0.92 -13.95
CA ASN A 335 -13.32 0.69 -13.05
C ASN A 335 -13.55 -0.81 -12.92
N TRP A 336 -13.41 -1.34 -11.71
CA TRP A 336 -13.76 -2.70 -11.38
C TRP A 336 -15.11 -2.74 -10.70
N ASN A 337 -16.14 -2.96 -11.50
CA ASN A 337 -17.45 -3.34 -10.98
C ASN A 337 -17.35 -4.78 -10.49
N LEU A 338 -17.08 -4.93 -9.20
CA LEU A 338 -17.45 -6.15 -8.51
C LEU A 338 -18.98 -6.16 -8.58
N SER A 339 -19.55 -6.96 -9.49
CA SER A 339 -20.99 -7.07 -9.75
C SER A 339 -21.69 -7.47 -8.47
N LEU A 340 -22.45 -6.56 -7.87
CA LEU A 340 -23.00 -6.79 -6.54
C LEU A 340 -24.41 -6.22 -6.45
N ASN A 341 -25.36 -7.13 -6.21
CA ASN A 341 -26.61 -6.81 -5.54
C ASN A 341 -26.31 -6.01 -4.26
N SER A 342 -27.29 -5.25 -3.75
CA SER A 342 -27.20 -4.27 -2.65
C SER A 342 -26.60 -4.76 -1.31
N THR A 343 -26.18 -6.02 -1.20
CA THR A 343 -25.72 -6.71 0.01
C THR A 343 -24.20 -6.86 0.12
N ASN A 344 -23.41 -6.18 -0.70
CA ASN A 344 -21.97 -6.48 -0.79
C ASN A 344 -21.12 -5.22 -0.67
N ARG A 345 -21.29 -4.47 0.42
CA ARG A 345 -20.49 -3.27 0.65
C ARG A 345 -19.02 -3.65 0.90
N ILE A 346 -18.13 -2.95 0.20
CA ILE A 346 -16.69 -3.05 0.43
C ILE A 346 -16.31 -1.99 1.47
N TYR A 347 -15.55 -2.40 2.49
CA TYR A 347 -15.13 -1.45 3.53
C TYR A 347 -13.68 -0.99 3.37
N ASP A 348 -12.74 -1.94 3.28
CA ASP A 348 -11.31 -1.67 3.18
C ASP A 348 -10.63 -2.57 2.15
N LEU A 349 -9.44 -2.14 1.70
CA LEU A 349 -8.56 -2.94 0.86
C LEU A 349 -7.09 -2.75 1.25
N VAL A 350 -6.28 -3.76 0.95
CA VAL A 350 -4.83 -3.69 1.08
C VAL A 350 -4.14 -4.58 0.03
N PHE A 351 -3.01 -4.11 -0.50
CA PHE A 351 -2.13 -4.92 -1.34
C PHE A 351 -1.11 -5.67 -0.47
N LEU A 352 -0.89 -6.96 -0.76
CA LEU A 352 0.15 -7.75 -0.10
C LEU A 352 1.50 -7.62 -0.80
N SER A 353 1.48 -7.82 -2.13
CA SER A 353 2.57 -7.72 -3.12
C SER A 353 1.97 -8.07 -4.50
N ASN A 354 2.63 -7.78 -5.62
CA ASN A 354 2.28 -8.24 -7.00
C ASN A 354 0.81 -8.13 -7.38
N TYR A 355 0.14 -7.04 -6.99
CA TYR A 355 -1.31 -6.85 -7.17
C TYR A 355 -2.21 -7.89 -6.50
N VAL A 356 -1.68 -8.71 -5.60
CA VAL A 356 -2.45 -9.55 -4.70
C VAL A 356 -3.23 -8.63 -3.77
N LEU A 357 -4.53 -8.67 -3.91
CA LEU A 357 -5.44 -7.74 -3.28
C LEU A 357 -6.30 -8.46 -2.25
N LEU A 358 -6.31 -7.94 -1.02
CA LEU A 358 -7.31 -8.30 -0.01
C LEU A 358 -8.42 -7.26 0.01
N ILE A 359 -9.67 -7.71 0.05
CA ILE A 359 -10.85 -6.85 0.14
C ILE A 359 -11.75 -7.35 1.28
N SER A 360 -12.14 -6.46 2.19
CA SER A 360 -13.14 -6.76 3.22
C SER A 360 -14.56 -6.45 2.75
N PHE A 361 -15.44 -7.45 2.83
CA PHE A 361 -16.86 -7.33 2.51
C PHE A 361 -17.68 -7.37 3.79
N ILE A 362 -18.15 -6.20 4.22
CA ILE A 362 -18.77 -6.02 5.54
C ILE A 362 -20.05 -6.86 5.69
N ASP A 363 -20.94 -6.80 4.71
CA ASP A 363 -22.27 -7.42 4.76
C ASP A 363 -22.22 -8.93 4.51
N GLN A 364 -21.15 -9.41 3.87
CA GLN A 364 -20.94 -10.84 3.60
C GLN A 364 -20.09 -11.53 4.67
N HIS A 365 -19.62 -10.78 5.66
CA HIS A 365 -18.78 -11.29 6.76
C HIS A 365 -17.57 -12.07 6.23
N LYS A 366 -16.84 -11.54 5.24
CA LYS A 366 -15.71 -12.24 4.65
C LYS A 366 -14.63 -11.32 4.11
N ILE A 367 -13.43 -11.87 3.94
CA ILE A 367 -12.34 -11.28 3.19
C ILE A 367 -12.13 -12.10 1.93
N LEU A 368 -11.95 -11.44 0.79
CA LEU A 368 -11.54 -12.08 -0.45
C LEU A 368 -10.11 -11.69 -0.80
N ARG A 369 -9.32 -12.70 -1.20
CA ARG A 369 -8.01 -12.54 -1.83
C ARG A 369 -8.14 -12.74 -3.33
N PHE A 370 -7.63 -11.79 -4.10
CA PHE A 370 -7.55 -11.86 -5.56
C PHE A 370 -6.09 -11.92 -6.00
N ASP A 371 -5.74 -12.95 -6.77
CA ASP A 371 -4.40 -13.16 -7.31
C ASP A 371 -4.46 -13.00 -8.84
N PRO A 372 -4.00 -11.88 -9.41
CA PRO A 372 -4.05 -11.70 -10.87
C PRO A 372 -2.92 -12.41 -11.62
N PHE A 373 -1.98 -13.05 -10.91
CA PHE A 373 -0.82 -13.76 -11.46
C PHE A 373 -0.10 -12.94 -12.56
N VAL A 374 0.37 -11.75 -12.19
CA VAL A 374 1.15 -10.90 -13.08
C VAL A 374 2.61 -11.30 -12.97
N SER A 375 3.18 -11.82 -14.06
CA SER A 375 4.63 -12.06 -14.20
C SER A 375 5.23 -11.06 -15.18
N CYS A 376 6.45 -10.61 -14.89
CA CYS A 376 7.39 -10.24 -15.94
C CYS A 376 7.79 -11.52 -16.70
#